data_AF-A0A6G3WZ78-F1
#
_entry.id   AF-A0A6G3WZ78-F1
#
_cell.length_a   1.000
_cell.length_b   1.000
_cell.length_c   1.000
_cell.angle_alpha   90.00
_cell.angle_beta   90.00
_cell.angle_gamma   90.00
#
_symmetry.space_group_name_H-M   'P 1'
#
loop_
_entity.id
_entity.type
_entity.pdbx_description
1 polymer ?
#
loop_
_entity_poly.entity_id
_entity_poly.type
_entity_poly.pdbx_seq_one_letter_code
_entity_poly.pdbx_strand_id
1 'polypeptide(L)'
;LRGPGAADVDKARIELEDYLGALIDRKRVEPGEGLLDELIHRDHPDGPVDRDDLVSFAVILLVAGHETTANMISLGTFTLLRHPEQL
;
A
#
# COMPACT_ATOMS: atom_id res chain seq x y z
N LEU A 1 4.20 25.16 13.27
CA LEU A 1 3.24 24.03 13.14
C LEU A 1 3.94 22.82 13.75
N ARG A 2 3.39 22.21 14.80
CA ARG A 2 3.95 20.97 15.35
C ARG A 2 3.64 19.86 14.34
N GLY A 3 4.64 19.08 13.95
CA GLY A 3 4.43 17.89 13.13
C GLY A 3 3.59 16.84 13.87
N PRO A 4 3.08 15.82 13.17
CA PRO A 4 2.28 14.76 13.77
C PRO A 4 3.07 14.07 14.91
N GLY A 5 2.39 13.83 16.03
CA GLY A 5 2.93 13.08 17.16
C GLY A 5 2.69 11.57 17.02
N ALA A 6 3.24 10.78 17.94
CA ALA A 6 3.09 9.32 17.92
C ALA A 6 1.61 8.88 17.88
N ALA A 7 0.75 9.54 18.67
CA ALA A 7 -0.69 9.24 18.68
C ALA A 7 -1.37 9.53 17.32
N ASP A 8 -0.90 10.52 16.57
CA ASP A 8 -1.43 10.82 15.24
C ASP A 8 -1.02 9.73 14.22
N VAL A 9 0.22 9.22 14.34
CA VAL A 9 0.73 8.13 13.51
C VAL A 9 -0.03 6.83 13.79
N ASP A 10 -0.22 6.49 15.06
CA ASP A 10 -0.97 5.30 15.46
C ASP A 10 -2.41 5.36 14.96
N LYS A 11 -3.06 6.52 15.10
CA LYS A 11 -4.42 6.74 14.59
C LYS A 11 -4.48 6.57 13.06
N ALA A 12 -3.56 7.19 12.32
CA ALA A 12 -3.53 7.08 10.87
C ALA A 12 -3.29 5.63 10.41
N ARG A 13 -2.47 4.87 11.15
CA ARG A 13 -2.26 3.45 10.89
C ARG A 13 -3.54 2.64 11.08
N ILE A 14 -4.27 2.85 12.17
CA ILE A 14 -5.55 2.17 12.43
C ILE A 14 -6.56 2.49 11.33
N GLU A 15 -6.70 3.78 10.96
CA GLU A 15 -7.63 4.19 9.89
C GLU A 15 -7.28 3.54 8.54
N LEU A 16 -5.99 3.36 8.23
CA LEU A 16 -5.54 2.66 7.03
C LEU A 16 -5.87 1.16 7.06
N GLU A 17 -5.57 0.48 8.18
CA GLU A 17 -5.87 -0.94 8.37
C GLU A 17 -7.39 -1.19 8.27
N ASP A 18 -8.21 -0.33 8.88
CA ASP A 18 -9.68 -0.38 8.80
C ASP A 18 -10.19 -0.23 7.36
N TYR A 19 -9.65 0.75 6.63
CA TYR A 19 -10.01 0.97 5.23
C TYR A 19 -9.68 -0.23 4.35
N LEU A 20 -8.47 -0.78 4.50
CA LEU A 20 -8.02 -1.95 3.72
C LEU A 20 -8.83 -3.20 4.09
N GLY A 21 -9.15 -3.39 5.37
CA GLY A 21 -10.04 -4.45 5.81
C GLY A 21 -11.40 -4.38 5.14
N ALA A 22 -12.05 -3.20 5.16
CA ALA A 22 -13.32 -2.99 4.49
C ALA A 22 -13.24 -3.20 2.96
N LEU A 23 -12.12 -2.81 2.34
CA LEU A 23 -11.87 -3.05 0.91
C LEU A 23 -11.77 -4.55 0.61
N ILE A 24 -11.06 -5.32 1.42
CA ILE A 24 -10.91 -6.78 1.29
C ILE A 24 -12.27 -7.46 1.45
N ASP A 25 -13.04 -7.08 2.47
CA ASP A 25 -14.38 -7.64 2.72
C ASP A 25 -15.31 -7.41 1.52
N ARG A 26 -15.26 -6.21 0.92
CA ARG A 26 -16.01 -5.93 -0.32
C ARG A 26 -15.51 -6.76 -1.50
N LYS A 27 -14.19 -6.88 -1.69
CA LYS A 27 -13.62 -7.66 -2.80
C LYS A 27 -13.94 -9.15 -2.72
N ARG A 28 -14.12 -9.70 -1.52
CA ARG A 28 -14.58 -11.09 -1.33
C ARG A 28 -15.98 -11.37 -1.89
N VAL A 29 -16.86 -10.36 -1.91
CA VAL A 29 -18.25 -10.51 -2.40
C VAL A 29 -18.46 -9.96 -3.80
N GLU A 30 -17.67 -8.94 -4.18
CA GLU A 30 -17.68 -8.30 -5.49
C GLU A 30 -16.25 -8.29 -6.06
N PRO A 31 -15.80 -9.41 -6.68
CA PRO A 31 -14.46 -9.50 -7.24
C PRO A 31 -14.28 -8.51 -8.38
N GLY A 32 -13.15 -7.81 -8.38
CA GLY A 32 -12.71 -6.93 -9.46
C GLY A 32 -11.44 -7.41 -10.14
N GLU A 33 -10.80 -6.51 -10.87
CA GLU A 33 -9.50 -6.74 -11.47
C GLU A 33 -8.42 -6.03 -10.63
N GLY A 34 -7.47 -6.80 -10.10
CA GLY A 34 -6.40 -6.23 -9.29
C GLY A 34 -5.63 -7.27 -8.48
N LEU A 35 -4.47 -6.86 -7.98
CA LEU A 35 -3.58 -7.71 -7.20
C LEU A 35 -4.25 -8.29 -5.94
N LEU A 36 -5.09 -7.49 -5.27
CA LEU A 36 -5.83 -7.97 -4.09
C LEU A 36 -6.91 -8.99 -4.48
N ASP A 37 -7.57 -8.82 -5.62
CA ASP A 37 -8.57 -9.79 -6.10
C ASP A 37 -7.90 -11.12 -6.46
N GLU A 38 -6.72 -11.07 -7.10
CA GLU A 38 -5.90 -12.26 -7.36
C GLU A 38 -5.51 -12.94 -6.04
N LEU A 39 -5.03 -12.19 -5.04
CA LEU A 39 -4.59 -12.76 -3.77
C LEU A 39 -5.75 -13.40 -2.98
N ILE A 40 -6.93 -12.78 -2.99
CA ILE A 40 -8.13 -13.24 -2.28
C ILE A 40 -8.70 -14.52 -2.92
N HIS A 41 -8.79 -14.58 -4.26
CA HIS A 41 -9.55 -15.62 -4.95
C HIS A 41 -8.69 -16.70 -5.62
N ARG A 42 -7.36 -16.57 -5.57
CA ARG A 42 -6.47 -17.63 -6.07
C ARG A 42 -6.65 -18.90 -5.24
N ASP A 43 -6.65 -20.04 -5.93
CA ASP A 43 -6.59 -21.35 -5.27
C ASP A 43 -5.21 -21.50 -4.61
N HIS A 44 -5.21 -21.49 -3.28
CA HIS A 44 -4.01 -21.73 -2.47
C HIS A 44 -4.02 -23.17 -1.95
N PRO A 45 -2.89 -23.88 -2.00
CA PRO A 45 -2.81 -25.28 -1.56
C PRO A 45 -3.16 -25.46 -0.06
N ASP A 46 -2.96 -24.42 0.74
CA ASP A 46 -3.23 -24.40 2.18
C ASP A 46 -4.61 -23.81 2.54
N GLY A 47 -5.42 -23.49 1.53
CA GLY A 47 -6.74 -22.84 1.69
C GLY A 47 -6.68 -21.31 1.65
N PRO A 48 -7.84 -20.63 1.79
CA PRO A 48 -7.93 -19.18 1.63
C PRO A 48 -7.04 -18.41 2.62
N VAL A 49 -6.46 -17.31 2.16
CA VAL A 49 -5.65 -16.42 3.02
C VAL A 49 -6.54 -15.77 4.07
N ASP A 50 -6.07 -15.74 5.32
CA ASP A 50 -6.76 -15.08 6.42
C ASP A 50 -6.93 -13.58 6.15
N ARG A 51 -7.99 -12.99 6.70
CA ARG A 51 -8.32 -11.58 6.48
C ARG A 51 -7.23 -10.66 7.02
N ASP A 52 -6.68 -10.94 8.20
CA ASP A 52 -5.70 -10.05 8.83
C ASP A 52 -4.35 -10.15 8.13
N ASP A 53 -4.02 -11.33 7.59
CA ASP A 53 -2.86 -11.51 6.70
C ASP A 53 -3.02 -10.73 5.40
N LEU A 54 -4.21 -10.76 4.78
CA LEU A 54 -4.50 -9.96 3.57
C LEU A 54 -4.36 -8.46 3.84
N VAL A 55 -4.85 -7.96 4.98
CA VAL A 55 -4.68 -6.55 5.38
C VAL A 55 -3.19 -6.23 5.54
N SER A 56 -2.45 -7.09 6.24
CA SER A 56 -1.02 -6.92 6.45
C SER A 56 -0.23 -6.87 5.13
N PHE A 57 -0.54 -7.76 4.18
CA PHE A 57 0.04 -7.73 2.84
C PHE A 57 -0.31 -6.45 2.08
N ALA A 58 -1.57 -6.02 2.14
CA ALA A 58 -2.02 -4.79 1.49
C ALA A 58 -1.27 -3.55 2.02
N VAL A 59 -1.06 -3.46 3.33
CA VAL A 59 -0.29 -2.38 3.96
C VAL A 59 1.16 -2.40 3.47
N ILE A 60 1.82 -3.55 3.48
CA ILE A 60 3.22 -3.69 3.04
C ILE A 60 3.38 -3.25 1.58
N LEU A 61 2.49 -3.73 0.70
CA LEU A 61 2.54 -3.38 -0.72
C LEU A 61 2.33 -1.88 -0.94
N LEU A 62 1.39 -1.28 -0.24
CA LEU A 62 1.09 0.15 -0.34
C LEU A 62 2.29 1.00 0.09
N VAL A 63 2.84 0.73 1.28
CA VAL A 63 3.97 1.50 1.84
C VAL A 63 5.22 1.32 0.99
N ALA A 64 5.54 0.07 0.62
CA ALA A 64 6.72 -0.24 -0.17
C ALA A 64 6.69 0.47 -1.54
N GLY A 65 5.54 0.44 -2.24
CA GLY A 65 5.39 1.08 -3.54
C GLY A 65 5.36 2.61 -3.48
N HIS A 66 4.68 3.16 -2.48
CA HIS A 66 4.48 4.60 -2.35
C HIS A 66 5.79 5.34 -2.03
N GLU A 67 6.52 4.91 -1.00
CA GLU A 67 7.70 5.65 -0.54
C GLU A 67 8.88 5.54 -1.51
N THR A 68 9.17 4.33 -2.00
CA THR A 68 10.33 4.08 -2.86
C THR A 68 10.20 4.81 -4.20
N THR A 69 9.03 4.70 -4.85
CA THR A 69 8.79 5.34 -6.15
C THR A 69 8.76 6.86 -6.02
N ALA A 70 8.11 7.41 -5.00
CA ALA A 70 8.08 8.86 -4.77
C ALA A 70 9.47 9.43 -4.51
N ASN A 71 10.30 8.73 -3.72
CA ASN A 71 11.68 9.11 -3.47
C ASN A 71 12.53 9.02 -4.74
N MET A 72 12.41 7.93 -5.50
CA MET A 72 13.16 7.74 -6.75
C MET A 72 12.80 8.79 -7.82
N ILE A 73 11.52 9.12 -7.97
CA ILE A 73 11.09 10.20 -8.87
C ILE A 73 11.70 11.52 -8.42
N SER A 74 11.57 11.86 -7.14
CA SER A 74 12.07 13.12 -6.60
C SER A 74 13.59 13.26 -6.78
N LEU A 75 14.34 12.20 -6.48
CA LEU A 75 15.80 12.17 -6.64
C LEU A 75 16.20 12.20 -8.11
N GLY A 76 15.49 11.47 -8.97
CA GLY A 76 15.71 11.47 -10.42
C GLY A 76 15.51 12.86 -11.01
N THR A 77 14.39 13.51 -10.70
CA THR A 77 14.11 14.90 -11.11
C THR A 77 15.16 15.86 -10.57
N PHE A 78 15.54 15.77 -9.30
CA PHE A 78 16.58 16.62 -8.72
C PHE A 78 17.92 16.45 -9.45
N THR A 79 18.30 15.22 -9.75
CA THR A 79 19.55 14.88 -10.45
C THR A 79 19.55 15.45 -11.86
N LEU A 80 18.46 15.27 -12.61
CA LEU A 80 18.31 15.83 -13.96
C LEU A 80 18.36 17.37 -13.97
N LEU A 81 17.77 18.03 -12.97
CA LEU A 81 17.85 19.49 -12.85
C LEU A 81 19.26 19.99 -12.47
N ARG A 82 20.06 19.17 -11.79
CA ARG A 82 21.47 19.45 -11.48
C ARG A 82 22.41 19.17 -12.66
N HIS A 83 21.98 18.33 -13.61
CA HIS A 83 22.71 17.91 -14.81
C HIS A 83 21.86 18.08 -16.08
N PRO A 84 21.52 19.32 -16.49
CA PRO A 84 20.55 19.57 -17.57
C PRO A 84 20.96 19.02 -18.94
N GLU A 85 22.23 18.71 -19.15
CA GLU A 85 22.75 18.05 -20.35
C GLU A 85 22.26 16.60 -20.53
N GLN A 86 21.68 15.99 -19.48
CA GLN A 86 21.13 14.63 -19.49
C GLN A 86 19.59 14.59 -19.64
N LEU A 87 18.95 15.76 -19.81
CA LEU A 87 17.51 15.87 -20.04
C LEU A 87 17.09 15.49 -21.47
#